data_AF-A0A1X2DK08-F1
#
_entry.id   AF-A0A1X2DK08-F1
#
_cell.length_a   1.000
_cell.length_b   1.000
_cell.length_c   1.000
_cell.angle_alpha   90.00
_cell.angle_beta   90.00
_cell.angle_gamma   90.00
#
_symmetry.space_group_name_H-M   'P 1'
#
loop_
_entity.id
_entity.type
_entity.pdbx_description
1 polymer ?
#
loop_
_entity_poly.entity_id
_entity_poly.type
_entity_poly.pdbx_seq_one_letter_code
_entity_poly.pdbx_strand_id
1 'polypeptide(L)' 'MITVQVNGNEMAWVCENHFGAEPNVQMAYSIETFAWDDDGNLLIKTYYPMPESVDADGDPYAHLLGKQQ' A
#
# COMPACT_ATOMS: atom_id res chain seq x y z
N MET A 1 -2.78 -8.05 12.70
CA MET A 1 -4.08 -7.48 12.28
C MET A 1 -3.73 -6.37 11.32
N ILE A 2 -4.25 -6.39 10.08
CA ILE A 2 -3.89 -5.35 9.09
C ILE A 2 -4.77 -4.13 9.36
N THR A 3 -4.14 -2.96 9.44
CA THR A 3 -4.85 -1.69 9.54
C THR A 3 -5.09 -1.16 8.13
N VAL A 4 -6.36 -0.94 7.79
CA VAL A 4 -6.77 -0.33 6.52
C VAL A 4 -7.22 1.09 6.80
N GLN A 5 -6.64 2.05 6.09
CA GLN A 5 -7.07 3.44 6.11
C GLN A 5 -8.03 3.71 4.95
N VAL A 6 -9.09 4.47 5.22
CA VAL A 6 -10.10 4.82 4.20
C VAL A 6 -10.10 6.32 4.00
N ASN A 7 -10.01 6.77 2.74
CA ASN A 7 -10.09 8.17 2.35
C ASN A 7 -11.04 8.30 1.15
N GLY A 8 -12.29 8.72 1.42
CA GLY A 8 -13.33 8.75 0.39
C GLY A 8 -13.68 7.36 -0.13
N ASN A 9 -13.49 7.12 -1.44
CA ASN A 9 -13.72 5.84 -2.11
C ASN A 9 -12.45 4.99 -2.26
N GLU A 10 -11.30 5.44 -1.75
CA GLU A 10 -10.04 4.69 -1.76
C GLU A 10 -9.74 4.10 -0.37
N MET A 11 -9.24 2.87 -0.37
CA MET A 11 -8.70 2.18 0.79
C MET A 11 -7.20 1.97 0.59
N ALA A 12 -6.41 2.08 1.65
CA ALA A 12 -4.97 1.91 1.61
C ALA A 12 -4.43 1.15 2.82
N TRP A 13 -3.38 0.34 2.63
CA TRP A 13 -2.66 -0.34 3.72
C TRP A 13 -1.19 -0.55 3.35
N VAL A 14 -0.38 -0.82 4.37
CA VAL A 14 1.01 -1.28 4.20
C VAL A 14 1.02 -2.81 4.17
N CYS A 15 1.73 -3.39 3.21
CA CYS A 15 1.83 -4.82 3.00
C CYS A 15 3.30 -5.27 3.05
N GLU A 16 3.57 -6.36 3.77
CA GLU A 16 4.85 -7.07 3.73
C GLU A 16 4.79 -8.17 2.67
N ASN A 17 5.57 -8.01 1.61
CA ASN A 17 5.58 -8.93 0.48
C ASN A 17 6.77 -9.86 0.57
N HIS A 18 6.54 -11.14 0.30
CA HIS A 18 7.57 -12.17 0.19
C HIS A 18 7.63 -12.69 -1.25
N PHE A 19 8.78 -12.55 -1.89
CA PHE A 19 9.01 -12.95 -3.28
C PHE A 19 9.95 -14.15 -3.35
N GLY A 20 9.61 -15.11 -4.19
CA GLY A 20 10.43 -16.29 -4.44
C GLY A 20 10.00 -17.52 -3.63
N ALA A 21 10.89 -18.50 -3.54
CA ALA A 21 10.69 -19.75 -2.83
C ALA A 21 11.96 -20.11 -2.07
N GLU A 22 11.83 -20.88 -0.98
CA GLU A 22 12.97 -21.27 -0.15
C GLU A 22 14.07 -21.97 -0.97
N PRO A 23 15.36 -21.69 -0.70
CA PRO A 23 15.87 -20.81 0.37
C PRO A 23 15.95 -19.32 -0.01
N ASN A 24 15.54 -18.94 -1.23
CA ASN A 24 15.74 -17.61 -1.80
C ASN A 24 14.46 -16.76 -1.72
N VAL A 25 13.99 -16.48 -0.50
CA VAL A 25 12.86 -15.58 -0.27
C VAL A 25 13.40 -14.15 -0.05
N GLN A 26 12.86 -13.19 -0.80
CA GLN A 26 13.14 -11.76 -0.62
C GLN A 26 11.92 -11.09 0.00
N MET A 27 12.14 -10.18 0.96
CA MET A 27 11.07 -9.42 1.61
C MET A 27 11.13 -7.94 1.20
N ALA A 28 9.97 -7.34 0.90
CA ALA A 28 9.85 -5.89 0.73
C ALA A 28 8.47 -5.37 1.15
N TYR A 29 8.43 -4.14 1.67
CA TYR A 29 7.18 -3.44 1.97
C TYR A 29 6.63 -2.66 0.78
N SER A 30 5.31 -2.59 0.69
CA SER A 30 4.56 -1.75 -0.25
C SER A 30 3.42 -1.02 0.42
N ILE A 31 2.97 0.07 -0.20
CA ILE A 31 1.62 0.59 0.03
C ILE A 31 0.74 0.08 -1.10
N GLU A 32 -0.42 -0.47 -0.77
CA GLU A 32 -1.44 -0.90 -1.72
C GLU A 32 -2.68 -0.04 -1.58
N THR A 33 -3.31 0.34 -2.70
CA THR A 33 -4.58 1.07 -2.70
C THR A 33 -5.62 0.41 -3.58
N PHE A 34 -6.86 0.36 -3.07
CA PHE A 34 -8.05 -0.14 -3.77
C PHE A 34 -9.09 0.97 -3.85
N ALA A 35 -9.57 1.28 -5.05
CA ALA A 35 -10.65 2.24 -5.27
C ALA A 35 -11.63 1.74 -6.33
N TRP A 36 -12.93 1.95 -6.11
CA TRP A 36 -13.94 1.72 -7.13
C TRP A 36 -14.19 3.00 -7.92
N ASP A 37 -14.25 2.90 -9.25
CA ASP A 37 -14.77 3.98 -10.10
C ASP A 37 -16.29 3.92 -10.24
N ASP A 38 -16.86 4.96 -10.85
CA ASP A 38 -18.32 5.09 -11.03
C ASP A 38 -18.92 4.05 -11.99
N ASP A 39 -18.08 3.44 -12.84
CA ASP A 39 -18.47 2.36 -13.75
C ASP A 39 -18.43 0.98 -13.06
N GLY A 40 -17.99 0.92 -11.80
CA GLY A 40 -17.87 -0.31 -11.03
C GLY A 40 -16.61 -1.11 -11.34
N ASN A 41 -15.58 -0.50 -11.91
CA ASN A 41 -14.26 -1.13 -12.02
C ASN A 41 -13.46 -0.95 -10.72
N LEU A 42 -12.65 -1.95 -10.39
CA LEU A 42 -11.73 -1.90 -9.27
C LEU A 42 -10.34 -1.47 -9.75
N LEU A 43 -9.87 -0.33 -9.27
CA LEU A 43 -8.51 0.16 -9.47
C LEU A 43 -7.64 -0.31 -8.30
N ILE A 44 -6.55 -1.01 -8.64
CA ILE A 44 -5.55 -1.47 -7.68
C ILE A 44 -4.20 -0.84 -8.03
N LYS A 45 -3.54 -0.22 -7.06
CA LYS A 45 -2.20 0.35 -7.21
C LYS A 45 -1.27 -0.18 -6.13
N THR A 46 -0.03 -0.45 -6.50
CA THR A 46 1.03 -0.83 -5.57
C THR A 46 2.21 0.12 -5.73
N TYR A 47 2.67 0.69 -4.62
CA TYR A 47 3.72 1.71 -4.61
C TYR A 47 5.02 1.14 -4.01
N TYR A 48 6.10 1.24 -4.79
CA TYR A 48 7.47 0.88 -4.42
C TYR A 48 8.48 1.96 -4.90
N PRO A 49 9.68 2.02 -4.30
CA PRO A 49 9.98 1.53 -2.96
C PRO A 49 9.26 2.40 -1.92
N MET A 50 8.88 1.80 -0.81
CA MET A 50 8.32 2.53 0.31
C MET A 50 9.42 3.36 1.01
N PRO A 51 9.13 4.57 1.52
CA PRO A 51 10.10 5.27 2.36
C PRO A 51 10.40 4.51 3.64
N GLU A 52 11.62 4.67 4.14
CA GLU A 52 12.06 4.05 5.41
C GLU A 52 11.22 4.49 6.63
N SER A 53 10.53 5.62 6.54
CA SER A 53 9.72 6.18 7.64
C SER A 53 8.32 5.58 7.75
N VAL A 54 7.90 4.73 6.81
CA VAL A 54 6.60 4.05 6.84
C VAL A 54 6.87 2.62 7.30
N ASP A 55 6.07 2.10 8.20
CA ASP A 55 6.11 0.70 8.65
C ASP A 55 4.71 0.08 8.56
N ALA A 56 4.57 -1.18 8.98
CA ALA A 56 3.31 -1.92 8.88
C ALA A 56 2.14 -1.26 9.64
N ASP A 57 2.43 -0.39 10.61
CA ASP A 57 1.43 0.33 11.40
C ASP A 57 1.29 1.81 10.98
N GLY A 58 2.07 2.24 9.98
CA GLY A 58 2.10 3.61 9.48
C GLY A 58 0.85 4.02 8.69
N ASP A 59 0.64 5.32 8.57
CA ASP A 59 -0.42 5.89 7.73
C ASP A 59 0.03 5.93 6.26
N PRO A 60 -0.53 5.08 5.36
CA PRO A 60 -0.18 5.10 3.95
C PRO A 60 -0.51 6.43 3.26
N TYR A 61 -1.56 7.14 3.70
CA TYR A 61 -1.95 8.41 3.08
C TYR A 61 -1.03 9.56 3.44
N ALA A 62 -0.42 9.55 4.62
CA ALA A 62 0.63 10.52 4.96
C ALA A 62 1.75 10.51 3.92
N HIS A 63 2.08 9.33 3.37
CA HIS A 63 3.06 9.21 2.29
C HIS A 63 2.50 9.60 0.92
N LEU A 64 1.30 9.11 0.56
CA LEU A 64 0.71 9.34 -0.76
C LEU A 64 0.33 10.80 -1.00
N LEU A 65 -0.19 11.49 0.03
CA LEU A 65 -0.66 12.87 -0.05
C LEU A 65 0.47 13.88 0.21
N GLY A 66 1.47 13.52 1.01
CA GLY A 66 2.63 14.37 1.30
C GLY A 66 3.53 14.67 0.10
N LYS A 67 3.35 13.97 -1.03
CA LYS A 67 4.07 14.17 -2.30
C LYS A 67 3.37 15.14 -3.28
N GLN A 68 2.22 15.71 -2.93
CA GLN A 68 1.46 16.63 -3.81
C GLN A 68 1.81 18.12 -3.65
N GLN A 69 2.97 18.49 -3.09
CA GLN A 69 3.46 19.88 -3.06
C GLN A 69 4.57 20.15 -4.07
#